data_AF-A0A8T4G4H5-F1
#
_entry.id   AF-A0A8T4G4H5-F1
#
_cell.length_a   1.000
_cell.length_b   1.000
_cell.length_c   1.000
_cell.angle_alpha   90.00
_cell.angle_beta   90.00
_cell.angle_gamma   90.00
#
_symmetry.space_group_name_H-M   'P 1'
#
loop_
_entity.id
_entity.type
_entity.pdbx_description
1 polymer ?
#
loop_
_entity_poly.entity_id
_entity_poly.type
_entity_poly.pdbx_seq_one_letter_code
_entity_poly.pdbx_strand_id
1 'polypeptide(L)'
;MASRTELVYNSSISLDFVETFTYRHSRDVFNRLRLSRILEEARRMASRRIPVYVSDVDSLMMQYFDNGRRRRFIAFELKNMRPDVALIGRHVKVNGKQYELHYYFSRMAGIDFYYLVRVGKEYFLWNIARAPVKFEWLGSRERGTYDYYALVPKDYVAQIPEDELPRYLRDLIFEG
;
A
#
# COMPACT_ATOMS: atom_id res chain seq x y z
N MET A 1 17.53 -15.65 -20.72
CA MET A 1 17.51 -15.13 -19.34
C MET A 1 16.20 -14.38 -19.17
N ALA A 2 15.19 -15.01 -18.57
CA ALA A 2 13.96 -14.30 -18.21
C ALA A 2 14.32 -13.25 -17.17
N SER A 3 13.91 -12.01 -17.40
CA SER A 3 14.16 -10.93 -16.44
C SER A 3 13.47 -11.29 -15.12
N ARG A 4 14.08 -11.00 -13.96
CA ARG A 4 13.41 -11.11 -12.65
C ARG A 4 12.05 -10.39 -12.63
N THR A 5 11.90 -9.40 -13.50
CA THR A 5 10.66 -8.66 -13.77
C THR A 5 9.58 -9.50 -14.44
N GLU A 6 9.88 -10.50 -15.28
CA GLU A 6 8.83 -11.29 -16.00
C GLU A 6 8.11 -12.30 -15.10
N LEU A 7 8.81 -12.95 -14.17
CA LEU A 7 8.21 -13.90 -13.22
C LEU A 7 7.23 -13.24 -12.24
N VAL A 8 7.45 -11.96 -11.96
CA VAL A 8 6.63 -11.11 -11.09
C VAL A 8 5.21 -10.89 -11.64
N TYR A 9 5.08 -10.81 -12.97
CA TYR A 9 3.83 -10.46 -13.66
C TYR A 9 3.03 -11.65 -14.23
N ASN A 10 3.50 -12.89 -14.06
CA ASN A 10 2.73 -14.05 -14.54
C ASN A 10 1.56 -14.36 -13.58
N SER A 11 0.35 -13.94 -13.95
CA SER A 11 -0.89 -14.12 -13.20
C SER A 11 -1.37 -15.58 -13.06
N SER A 12 -0.71 -16.54 -13.72
CA SER A 12 -1.06 -17.97 -13.64
C SER A 12 -0.55 -18.68 -12.37
N ILE A 13 0.31 -18.03 -11.58
CA ILE A 13 0.87 -18.60 -10.34
C ILE A 13 0.25 -17.90 -9.13
N SER A 14 -0.35 -18.66 -8.20
CA SER A 14 -0.90 -18.13 -6.93
C SER A 14 0.17 -17.37 -6.12
N LEU A 15 -0.18 -16.19 -5.60
CA LEU A 15 0.71 -15.41 -4.72
C LEU A 15 1.09 -16.20 -3.46
N ASP A 16 0.17 -17.02 -2.92
CA ASP A 16 0.40 -17.82 -1.72
C ASP A 16 1.44 -18.94 -1.97
N PHE A 17 1.48 -19.46 -3.21
CA PHE A 17 2.48 -20.44 -3.63
C PHE A 17 3.86 -19.79 -3.77
N VAL A 18 3.93 -18.59 -4.36
CA VAL A 18 5.17 -17.80 -4.42
C VAL A 18 5.62 -17.44 -3.00
N GLU A 19 4.72 -17.03 -2.10
CA GLU A 19 5.02 -16.69 -0.70
C GLU A 19 5.66 -17.84 0.06
N THR A 20 5.12 -19.05 -0.12
CA THR A 20 5.64 -20.28 0.50
C THR A 20 7.05 -20.63 0.00
N PHE A 21 7.31 -20.47 -1.30
CA PHE A 21 8.59 -20.87 -1.91
C PHE A 21 9.72 -19.83 -1.77
N THR A 22 9.35 -18.55 -1.69
CA THR A 22 10.30 -17.43 -1.68
C THR A 22 10.46 -16.78 -0.31
N TYR A 23 10.03 -17.46 0.78
CA TYR A 23 10.18 -17.02 2.18
C TYR A 23 11.61 -16.59 2.58
N ARG A 24 12.63 -16.93 1.77
CA ARG A 24 14.04 -16.50 1.92
C ARG A 24 14.39 -15.16 1.25
N HIS A 25 13.49 -14.54 0.49
CA HIS A 25 13.75 -13.32 -0.28
C HIS A 25 12.74 -12.22 0.09
N SER A 26 13.14 -11.41 1.07
CA SER A 26 12.57 -10.15 1.59
C SER A 26 11.04 -9.94 1.50
N ARG A 27 10.39 -9.72 2.66
CA ARG A 27 8.96 -9.35 2.79
C ARG A 27 8.55 -8.19 1.87
N ASP A 28 9.46 -7.27 1.59
CA ASP A 28 9.19 -6.09 0.76
C ASP A 28 8.93 -6.46 -0.70
N VAL A 29 9.61 -7.50 -1.22
CA VAL A 29 9.39 -8.00 -2.59
C VAL A 29 7.97 -8.53 -2.74
N PHE A 30 7.45 -9.23 -1.74
CA PHE A 30 6.09 -9.78 -1.77
C PHE A 30 5.00 -8.72 -1.70
N ASN A 31 5.18 -7.71 -0.86
CA ASN A 31 4.26 -6.59 -0.83
C ASN A 31 4.23 -5.91 -2.21
N ARG A 32 5.38 -5.63 -2.81
CA ARG A 32 5.46 -5.05 -4.16
C ARG A 32 4.75 -5.91 -5.21
N LEU A 33 5.01 -7.22 -5.23
CA LEU A 33 4.34 -8.19 -6.12
C LEU A 33 2.82 -8.13 -5.99
N ARG A 34 2.33 -8.16 -4.75
CA ARG A 34 0.91 -8.15 -4.42
C ARG A 34 0.26 -6.86 -4.89
N LEU A 35 0.85 -5.72 -4.56
CA LEU A 35 0.36 -4.41 -4.99
C LEU A 35 0.32 -4.29 -6.53
N SER A 36 1.40 -4.69 -7.22
CA SER A 36 1.45 -4.63 -8.69
C SER A 36 0.34 -5.44 -9.34
N ARG A 37 0.04 -6.66 -8.85
CA ARG A 37 -1.05 -7.49 -9.38
C ARG A 37 -2.42 -6.86 -9.15
N ILE A 38 -2.67 -6.33 -7.95
CA ILE A 38 -3.94 -5.68 -7.62
C ILE A 38 -4.13 -4.42 -8.48
N LEU A 39 -3.08 -3.61 -8.67
CA LEU A 39 -3.13 -2.43 -9.53
C LEU A 39 -3.34 -2.79 -11.01
N GLU A 40 -2.76 -3.89 -11.48
CA GLU A 40 -2.98 -4.37 -12.84
C GLU A 40 -4.44 -4.81 -13.04
N GLU A 41 -5.02 -5.53 -12.07
CA GLU A 41 -6.42 -5.93 -12.08
C GLU A 41 -7.34 -4.70 -12.08
N ALA A 42 -7.11 -3.75 -11.17
CA ALA A 42 -7.81 -2.47 -11.12
C ALA A 42 -7.76 -1.73 -12.47
N ARG A 43 -6.58 -1.69 -13.11
CA ARG A 43 -6.40 -1.07 -14.43
C ARG A 43 -7.19 -1.79 -15.52
N ARG A 44 -7.21 -3.13 -15.53
CA ARG A 44 -7.99 -3.92 -16.51
C ARG A 44 -9.49 -3.66 -16.38
N MET A 45 -9.97 -3.35 -15.18
CA MET A 45 -11.36 -3.01 -14.90
C MET A 45 -11.73 -1.57 -15.24
N ALA A 46 -10.75 -0.68 -15.44
CA ALA A 46 -10.98 0.73 -15.73
C ALA A 46 -11.53 0.95 -17.14
N SER A 47 -12.52 1.84 -17.27
CA SER A 47 -13.09 2.23 -18.56
C SER A 47 -12.09 2.94 -19.48
N ARG A 48 -11.17 3.72 -18.90
CA ARG A 48 -10.12 4.46 -19.62
C ARG A 48 -8.79 3.72 -19.54
N ARG A 49 -8.15 3.52 -20.71
CA ARG A 49 -6.78 2.99 -20.79
C ARG A 49 -5.76 4.08 -20.47
N ILE A 50 -5.44 4.25 -19.19
CA ILE A 50 -4.38 5.14 -18.73
C ILE A 50 -3.06 4.35 -18.69
N PRO A 51 -2.00 4.77 -19.41
CA PRO A 51 -0.68 4.18 -19.27
C PRO A 51 -0.15 4.39 -17.84
N VAL A 52 0.29 3.30 -17.23
CA VAL A 52 0.82 3.28 -15.86
C VAL A 52 2.19 2.65 -15.86
N TYR A 53 3.11 3.28 -15.14
CA TYR A 53 4.43 2.74 -14.85
C TYR A 53 4.62 2.72 -13.33
N VAL A 54 4.92 1.55 -12.78
CA VAL A 54 5.22 1.33 -11.36
C VAL A 54 6.72 1.14 -11.24
N SER A 55 7.37 1.93 -10.39
CA SER A 55 8.81 1.83 -10.14
C SER A 55 9.13 0.61 -9.26
N ASP A 56 10.33 0.05 -9.44
CA ASP A 56 10.91 -1.00 -8.58
C ASP A 56 11.25 -0.50 -7.15
N VAL A 57 11.18 0.82 -6.93
CA VAL A 57 11.44 1.48 -5.64
C VAL A 57 10.10 1.77 -4.96
N ASP A 58 9.75 0.89 -4.01
CA ASP A 58 8.74 1.04 -2.94
C ASP A 58 7.39 1.67 -3.30
N SER A 59 6.89 1.37 -4.51
CA SER A 59 5.51 1.63 -4.94
C SER A 59 5.17 3.08 -5.30
N LEU A 60 6.10 3.79 -5.95
CA LEU A 60 5.77 5.00 -6.69
C LEU A 60 5.19 4.66 -8.08
N MET A 61 3.99 5.14 -8.34
CA MET A 61 3.24 4.99 -9.59
C MET A 61 3.15 6.32 -10.32
N MET A 62 3.34 6.30 -11.64
CA MET A 62 3.13 7.45 -12.51
C MET A 62 2.07 7.14 -13.56
N GLN A 63 1.06 7.99 -13.64
CA GLN A 63 0.01 7.97 -14.66
C GLN A 63 0.27 9.05 -15.71
N TYR A 64 0.08 8.69 -16.97
CA TYR A 64 0.20 9.60 -18.10
C TYR A 64 -1.17 9.93 -18.69
N PHE A 65 -1.43 11.23 -18.86
CA PHE A 65 -2.63 11.76 -19.51
C PHE A 65 -2.24 12.57 -20.74
N ASP A 66 -3.19 12.82 -21.63
CA ASP A 66 -3.05 13.77 -22.73
C ASP A 66 -1.81 13.48 -23.61
N ASN A 67 -1.61 12.21 -23.96
CA ASN A 67 -0.44 11.69 -24.68
C ASN A 67 0.91 12.05 -24.02
N GLY A 68 0.94 12.11 -22.69
CA GLY A 68 2.14 12.31 -21.88
C GLY A 68 2.43 13.77 -21.49
N ARG A 69 1.56 14.71 -21.89
CA ARG A 69 1.67 16.13 -21.51
C ARG A 69 1.38 16.39 -20.04
N ARG A 70 0.52 15.57 -19.43
CA ARG A 70 0.18 15.67 -18.01
C ARG A 70 0.51 14.36 -17.30
N ARG A 71 1.05 14.48 -16.08
CA ARG A 71 1.52 13.36 -15.26
C ARG A 71 0.93 13.48 -13.86
N ARG A 72 0.47 12.38 -13.29
CA ARG A 72 0.08 12.27 -11.88
C ARG A 72 0.97 11.23 -11.21
N PHE A 73 1.54 11.60 -10.08
CA PHE A 73 2.31 10.69 -9.24
C PHE A 73 1.44 10.25 -8.06
N ILE A 74 1.43 8.95 -7.79
CA ILE A 74 0.75 8.35 -6.64
C ILE A 74 1.72 7.38 -5.99
N ALA A 75 1.87 7.44 -4.69
CA ALA A 75 2.72 6.53 -3.92
C ALA A 75 1.90 5.64 -3.00
N PHE A 76 2.42 4.45 -2.72
CA PHE A 76 1.79 3.50 -1.81
C PHE A 76 2.79 2.97 -0.79
N GLU A 77 2.35 2.76 0.45
CA GLU A 77 3.05 1.92 1.43
C GLU A 77 2.14 0.73 1.73
N LEU A 78 2.55 -0.47 1.31
CA LEU A 78 1.83 -1.70 1.59
C LEU A 78 2.43 -2.41 2.81
N LYS A 79 1.59 -2.70 3.79
CA LYS A 79 1.96 -3.51 4.96
C LYS A 79 1.06 -4.72 5.09
N ASN A 80 1.65 -5.87 5.42
CA ASN A 80 0.92 -7.06 5.84
C ASN A 80 1.15 -7.24 7.34
N MET A 81 0.08 -7.16 8.13
CA MET A 81 0.16 -7.14 9.59
C MET A 81 -0.87 -8.07 10.21
N ARG A 82 -0.50 -8.70 11.33
CA ARG A 82 -1.47 -9.48 12.10
C ARG A 82 -2.48 -8.54 12.80
N PRO A 83 -3.73 -8.99 13.03
CA PRO A 83 -4.76 -8.15 13.65
C PRO A 83 -4.36 -7.56 15.01
N ASP A 84 -3.70 -8.35 15.87
CA ASP A 84 -3.20 -7.95 17.19
C ASP A 84 -2.11 -6.87 17.12
N VAL A 85 -1.43 -6.78 15.98
CA VAL A 85 -0.35 -5.81 15.75
C VAL A 85 -0.88 -4.56 15.06
N ALA A 86 -1.78 -4.70 14.09
CA ALA A 86 -2.31 -3.58 13.32
C ALA A 86 -3.42 -2.81 14.02
N LEU A 87 -4.19 -3.43 14.91
CA LEU A 87 -5.40 -2.82 15.47
C LEU A 87 -5.23 -2.56 16.97
N ILE A 88 -5.50 -1.33 17.39
CA ILE A 88 -5.53 -0.95 18.81
C ILE A 88 -6.74 -0.06 19.10
N GLY A 89 -7.68 -0.59 19.88
CA GLY A 89 -8.98 0.05 20.09
C GLY A 89 -9.65 0.42 18.77
N ARG A 90 -9.94 1.71 18.58
CA ARG A 90 -10.55 2.28 17.37
C ARG A 90 -9.54 2.80 16.34
N HIS A 91 -8.28 2.38 16.41
CA HIS A 91 -7.21 2.86 15.52
C HIS A 91 -6.56 1.72 14.74
N VAL A 92 -6.05 2.07 13.56
CA VAL A 92 -5.03 1.32 12.82
C VAL A 92 -3.66 1.86 13.25
N LYS A 93 -2.76 0.97 13.65
CA LYS A 93 -1.43 1.25 14.20
C LYS A 93 -0.36 0.87 13.19
N VAL A 94 0.52 1.81 12.86
CA VAL A 94 1.72 1.59 12.02
C VAL A 94 2.94 2.26 12.64
N ASN A 95 4.14 1.96 12.14
CA ASN A 95 5.38 2.58 12.63
C ASN A 95 5.34 4.10 12.46
N GLY A 96 5.54 4.84 13.56
CA GLY A 96 5.38 6.29 13.58
C GLY A 96 6.47 7.03 12.81
N LYS A 97 7.73 6.58 12.88
CA LYS A 97 8.86 7.24 12.19
C LYS A 97 8.74 7.12 10.68
N GLN A 98 8.38 5.95 10.20
CA GLN A 98 8.15 5.73 8.77
C GLN A 98 6.94 6.54 8.30
N TYR A 99 5.87 6.60 9.09
CA TYR A 99 4.69 7.41 8.78
C TYR A 99 5.02 8.91 8.69
N GLU A 100 5.75 9.47 9.66
CA GLU A 100 6.20 10.87 9.61
C GLU A 100 6.97 11.16 8.32
N LEU A 101 7.93 10.30 7.96
CA LEU A 101 8.71 10.44 6.73
C LEU A 101 7.82 10.48 5.49
N HIS A 102 6.90 9.53 5.36
CA HIS A 102 5.97 9.46 4.22
C HIS A 102 5.00 10.64 4.18
N TYR A 103 4.54 11.11 5.34
CA TYR A 103 3.68 12.28 5.46
C TYR A 103 4.38 13.54 4.94
N TYR A 104 5.58 13.82 5.43
CA TYR A 104 6.35 14.98 4.97
C TYR A 104 6.71 14.87 3.49
N PHE A 105 7.11 13.69 3.02
CA PHE A 105 7.38 13.45 1.61
C PHE A 105 6.15 13.74 0.73
N SER A 106 4.98 13.20 1.07
CA SER A 106 3.73 13.44 0.34
C SER A 106 3.38 14.93 0.28
N ARG A 107 3.50 15.64 1.40
CA ARG A 107 3.22 17.08 1.50
C ARG A 107 4.19 17.92 0.68
N MET A 108 5.49 17.61 0.75
CA MET A 108 6.52 18.35 0.01
C MET A 108 6.46 18.10 -1.49
N ALA A 109 6.26 16.85 -1.90
CA ALA A 109 6.18 16.48 -3.31
C ALA A 109 4.82 16.84 -3.94
N GLY A 110 3.80 17.14 -3.13
CA GLY A 110 2.45 17.42 -3.61
C GLY A 110 1.78 16.22 -4.27
N ILE A 111 2.14 15.00 -3.86
CA ILE A 111 1.63 13.76 -4.42
C ILE A 111 0.67 13.07 -3.46
N ASP A 112 -0.31 12.34 -4.01
CA ASP A 112 -1.14 11.46 -3.20
C ASP A 112 -0.29 10.27 -2.74
N PHE A 113 -0.23 10.03 -1.43
CA PHE A 113 0.46 8.88 -0.85
C PHE A 113 -0.54 8.10 0.01
N TYR A 114 -0.75 6.83 -0.32
CA TYR A 114 -1.70 5.97 0.36
C TYR A 114 -0.98 4.93 1.20
N TYR A 115 -1.44 4.72 2.42
CA TYR A 115 -1.15 3.49 3.14
C TYR A 115 -2.20 2.45 2.79
N LEU A 116 -1.76 1.22 2.60
CA LEU A 116 -2.59 0.05 2.36
C LEU A 116 -2.14 -1.05 3.33
N VAL A 117 -2.89 -1.28 4.41
CA VAL A 117 -2.53 -2.26 5.43
C VAL A 117 -3.45 -3.45 5.34
N ARG A 118 -2.92 -4.60 4.91
CA ARG A 118 -3.62 -5.88 4.92
C ARG A 118 -3.64 -6.45 6.34
N VAL A 119 -4.82 -6.82 6.80
CA VAL A 119 -5.07 -7.46 8.10
C VAL A 119 -6.04 -8.62 7.87
N GLY A 120 -5.51 -9.85 7.83
CA GLY A 120 -6.32 -11.01 7.47
C GLY A 120 -6.83 -10.93 6.02
N LYS A 121 -8.16 -10.90 5.85
CA LYS A 121 -8.85 -10.81 4.53
C LYS A 121 -9.36 -9.41 4.20
N GLU A 122 -8.92 -8.40 4.96
CA GLU A 122 -9.34 -7.02 4.77
C GLU A 122 -8.13 -6.11 4.58
N TYR A 123 -8.37 -5.00 3.91
CA TYR A 123 -7.42 -3.92 3.71
C TYR A 123 -7.92 -2.65 4.35
N PHE A 124 -7.01 -1.96 5.01
CA PHE A 124 -7.21 -0.63 5.59
C PHE A 124 -6.46 0.36 4.71
N LEU A 125 -7.19 1.23 3.99
CA LEU A 125 -6.63 2.20 3.04
C LEU A 125 -6.93 3.64 3.48
N TRP A 126 -5.92 4.50 3.46
CA TRP A 126 -6.10 5.94 3.68
C TRP A 126 -5.01 6.77 3.00
N ASN A 127 -5.32 8.03 2.69
CA ASN A 127 -4.33 9.01 2.22
C ASN A 127 -3.61 9.61 3.43
N ILE A 128 -2.29 9.50 3.45
CA ILE A 128 -1.47 9.90 4.61
C ILE A 128 -1.56 11.39 4.94
N ALA A 129 -1.72 12.24 3.92
CA ALA A 129 -1.75 13.69 4.09
C ALA A 129 -3.14 14.22 4.49
N ARG A 130 -4.18 13.37 4.43
CA ARG A 130 -5.58 13.76 4.64
C ARG A 130 -6.21 13.13 5.89
N ALA A 131 -5.76 11.94 6.30
CA ALA A 131 -6.28 11.29 7.49
C ALA A 131 -5.70 11.92 8.77
N PRO A 132 -6.51 12.15 9.83
CA PRO A 132 -5.98 12.54 11.12
C PRO A 132 -5.12 11.42 11.71
N VAL A 133 -4.04 11.79 12.38
CA VAL A 133 -3.10 10.85 12.99
C VAL A 133 -2.72 11.31 14.39
N LYS A 134 -2.64 10.36 15.31
CA LYS A 134 -2.08 10.55 16.66
C LYS A 134 -0.76 9.79 16.75
N PHE A 135 0.29 10.45 17.21
CA PHE A 135 1.58 9.81 17.42
C PHE A 135 1.76 9.48 18.90
N GLU A 136 2.08 8.23 19.21
CA GLU A 136 2.24 7.76 20.58
C GLU A 136 3.37 6.75 20.69
N TRP A 137 4.04 6.80 21.84
CA TRP A 137 4.91 5.71 22.26
C TRP A 137 4.09 4.69 23.03
N LEU A 138 4.11 3.43 22.58
CA LEU A 138 3.31 2.35 23.17
C LEU A 138 4.20 1.16 23.51
N GLY A 139 3.76 0.36 24.48
CA GLY A 139 4.44 -0.84 24.95
C GLY A 139 5.15 -0.62 26.29
N SER A 140 6.07 -1.52 26.65
CA SER A 140 6.78 -1.48 27.92
C SER A 140 8.28 -1.32 27.71
N ARG A 141 8.87 -0.32 28.36
CA ARG A 141 10.33 -0.11 28.35
C ARG A 141 11.07 -1.27 28.99
N GLU A 142 10.51 -1.78 30.09
CA GLU A 142 11.06 -2.93 30.84
C GLU A 142 11.08 -4.21 30.00
N ARG A 143 10.10 -4.39 29.11
CA ARG A 143 10.00 -5.56 28.22
C ARG A 143 10.62 -5.32 26.84
N GLY A 144 11.26 -4.18 26.61
CA GLY A 144 11.86 -3.84 25.31
C GLY A 144 10.86 -3.71 24.16
N THR A 145 9.59 -3.42 24.45
CA THR A 145 8.52 -3.30 23.44
C THR A 145 8.01 -1.86 23.28
N TYR A 146 8.75 -0.89 23.83
CA TYR A 146 8.39 0.53 23.80
C TYR A 146 8.81 1.18 22.48
N ASP A 147 7.85 1.28 21.57
CA ASP A 147 8.08 1.76 20.20
C ASP A 147 7.19 2.96 19.87
N TYR A 148 7.61 3.74 18.86
CA TYR A 148 6.89 4.91 18.36
C TYR A 148 5.94 4.55 17.23
N TYR A 149 4.66 4.85 17.42
CA TYR A 149 3.58 4.49 16.50
C TYR A 149 2.77 5.69 16.03
N ALA A 150 2.25 5.56 14.81
CA ALA A 150 1.20 6.40 14.27
C ALA A 150 -0.14 5.64 14.38
N LEU A 151 -1.12 6.30 14.97
CA LEU A 151 -2.47 5.78 15.21
C LEU A 151 -3.45 6.57 14.36
N VAL A 152 -4.04 5.91 13.37
CA VAL A 152 -5.03 6.49 12.46
C VAL A 152 -6.42 5.99 12.89
N PRO A 153 -7.40 6.87 13.19
CA PRO A 153 -8.72 6.41 13.60
C PRO A 153 -9.42 5.66 12.46
N LYS A 154 -10.06 4.54 12.78
CA LYS A 154 -10.73 3.68 11.79
C LYS A 154 -11.81 4.41 10.99
N ASP A 155 -12.46 5.40 11.57
CA ASP A 155 -13.50 6.21 10.91
C ASP A 155 -12.96 7.03 9.72
N TYR A 156 -11.62 7.19 9.62
CA TYR A 156 -10.93 7.88 8.52
C TYR A 156 -10.17 6.92 7.61
N VAL A 157 -10.39 5.62 7.76
CA VAL A 157 -9.75 4.56 7.00
C VAL A 157 -10.81 3.75 6.27
N ALA A 158 -10.65 3.60 4.97
CA ALA A 158 -11.49 2.69 4.20
C ALA A 158 -11.12 1.24 4.57
N GLN A 159 -12.08 0.50 5.12
CA GLN A 159 -11.99 -0.93 5.35
C GLN A 159 -12.60 -1.65 4.15
N ILE A 160 -11.79 -2.41 3.42
CA ILE A 160 -12.12 -2.96 2.11
C ILE A 160 -11.83 -4.47 2.13
N PRO A 161 -12.81 -5.33 1.82
CA PRO A 161 -12.56 -6.75 1.60
C PRO A 161 -11.49 -7.00 0.53
N GLU A 162 -10.68 -8.05 0.68
CA GLU A 162 -9.58 -8.36 -0.25
C GLU A 162 -10.05 -8.52 -1.72
N ASP A 163 -11.22 -9.08 -1.94
CA ASP A 163 -11.84 -9.28 -3.25
C ASP A 163 -12.45 -8.01 -3.85
N GLU A 164 -12.77 -7.00 -3.03
CA GLU A 164 -13.30 -5.71 -3.50
C GLU A 164 -12.20 -4.68 -3.76
N LEU A 165 -10.99 -4.89 -3.23
CA LEU A 165 -9.88 -3.95 -3.33
C LEU A 165 -9.53 -3.54 -4.78
N PRO A 166 -9.47 -4.44 -5.78
CA PRO A 166 -9.20 -4.03 -7.16
C PRO A 166 -10.22 -3.02 -7.69
N ARG A 167 -11.51 -3.22 -7.39
CA ARG A 167 -12.58 -2.30 -7.79
C ARG A 167 -12.45 -0.96 -7.09
N TYR A 168 -12.17 -0.97 -5.80
CA TYR A 168 -11.97 0.26 -5.03
C TYR A 168 -10.78 1.08 -5.57
N LEU A 169 -9.66 0.42 -5.85
CA LEU A 169 -8.47 1.07 -6.42
C LEU A 169 -8.72 1.57 -7.84
N ARG A 170 -9.52 0.87 -8.65
CA ARG A 170 -9.97 1.37 -9.95
C ARG A 170 -10.61 2.75 -9.80
N ASP A 171 -11.62 2.84 -8.94
CA ASP A 171 -12.41 4.05 -8.76
C ASP A 171 -11.53 5.18 -8.23
N LEU A 172 -10.70 4.90 -7.22
CA LEU A 172 -9.82 5.87 -6.58
C LEU A 172 -8.71 6.42 -7.50
N ILE A 173 -8.13 5.57 -8.35
CA ILE A 173 -6.88 5.89 -9.08
C ILE A 173 -7.16 6.24 -10.54
N PHE A 174 -8.10 5.54 -11.18
CA PHE A 174 -8.27 5.56 -12.64
C PHE A 174 -9.54 6.30 -13.08
N GLU A 175 -10.53 6.43 -12.19
CA GLU A 175 -11.82 7.07 -12.51
C GLU A 175 -12.09 8.35 -11.70
N GLY A 176 -11.40 8.55 -10.57
CA GLY A 176 -11.37 9.80 -9.78
C GLY A 176 -10.31 10.80 -10.21
#